data_AF-A0AAX2TPB7-F1
#
_entry.id   AF-A0AAX2TPB7-F1
#
_cell.length_a   1.000
_cell.length_b   1.000
_cell.length_c   1.000
_cell.angle_alpha   90.00
_cell.angle_beta   90.00
_cell.angle_gamma   90.00
#
_symmetry.space_group_name_H-M   'P 1'
#
loop_
_entity.id
_entity.type
_entity.pdbx_description
1 polymer ?
#
loop_
_entity_poly.entity_id
_entity_poly.type
_entity_poly.pdbx_seq_one_letter_code
_entity_poly.pdbx_strand_id
1 'polypeptide(L)'
;STDFFLKYLLKKNGLDPTGTAVIGVGLGATAVAAMEQGQIDAAVMLDPSVTVLQGTHPDLKILSDTRTQHDTLEVFGGEYPGGALYSTVAWIAGHEKETQALTNAIVATLGWIHAHSPEEIMAKMPEELVGKDKALYLAALKNTIPMYSQTGKMDPKGA
;
A
#
# COMPACT_ATOMS: atom_id res chain seq x y z
N SER A 1 6.67 -3.41 5.11
CA SER A 1 7.25 -4.52 4.32
C SER A 1 6.22 -5.63 4.17
N THR A 2 6.09 -6.21 2.98
CA THR A 2 5.12 -7.27 2.68
C THR A 2 5.48 -8.61 3.34
N ASP A 3 6.77 -8.91 3.49
CA ASP A 3 7.26 -10.11 4.21
C ASP A 3 6.92 -10.05 5.71
N PHE A 4 7.10 -8.89 6.35
CA PHE A 4 6.70 -8.72 7.75
C PHE A 4 5.20 -8.90 7.95
N PHE A 5 4.38 -8.42 7.00
CA PHE A 5 2.94 -8.62 7.04
C PHE A 5 2.55 -10.10 6.97
N LEU A 6 3.16 -10.86 6.04
CA LEU A 6 2.96 -12.31 5.96
C LEU A 6 3.34 -13.00 7.27
N LYS A 7 4.52 -12.72 7.80
CA LYS A 7 5.01 -13.32 9.07
C LYS A 7 4.11 -12.99 10.24
N TYR A 8 3.59 -11.76 10.32
CA TYR A 8 2.60 -11.37 11.31
C TYR A 8 1.31 -12.19 11.19
N LEU A 9 0.75 -12.32 9.98
CA LEU A 9 -0.46 -13.11 9.75
C LEU A 9 -0.27 -14.58 10.09
N LEU A 10 0.86 -15.18 9.72
CA LEU A 10 1.20 -16.57 10.09
C LEU A 10 1.22 -16.72 11.60
N LYS A 11 1.94 -15.83 12.31
CA LYS A 11 2.03 -15.87 13.77
C LYS A 11 0.67 -15.69 14.45
N LYS A 12 -0.14 -14.73 13.99
CA LYS A 12 -1.48 -14.44 14.52
C LYS A 12 -2.40 -15.66 14.42
N ASN A 13 -2.22 -16.47 13.37
CA ASN A 13 -2.99 -17.69 13.13
C ASN A 13 -2.31 -18.97 13.69
N GLY A 14 -1.32 -18.83 14.57
CA GLY A 14 -0.68 -19.97 15.24
C GLY A 14 0.30 -20.77 14.38
N LEU A 15 0.70 -20.25 13.22
CA LEU A 15 1.67 -20.88 12.32
C LEU A 15 3.11 -20.38 12.59
N ASP A 16 4.10 -21.19 12.21
CA ASP A 16 5.50 -20.80 12.24
C ASP A 16 5.79 -19.76 11.14
N PRO A 17 6.24 -18.54 11.47
CA PRO A 17 6.59 -17.51 10.47
C PRO A 17 7.75 -17.89 9.54
N THR A 18 8.51 -18.94 9.88
CA THR A 18 9.60 -19.49 9.07
C THR A 18 9.22 -20.80 8.37
N GLY A 19 8.01 -21.31 8.61
CA GLY A 19 7.54 -22.59 8.11
C GLY A 19 7.03 -22.58 6.66
N THR A 20 7.01 -21.41 5.99
CA THR A 20 6.58 -21.28 4.60
C THR A 20 7.74 -20.89 3.68
N ALA A 21 7.76 -21.44 2.47
CA ALA A 21 8.69 -21.01 1.44
C ALA A 21 8.27 -19.62 0.93
N VAL A 22 9.16 -18.63 1.04
CA VAL A 22 8.91 -17.25 0.61
C VAL A 22 9.90 -16.90 -0.50
N ILE A 23 9.39 -16.42 -1.63
CA ILE A 23 10.19 -15.91 -2.74
C ILE A 23 9.80 -14.46 -3.06
N GLY A 24 10.76 -13.66 -3.52
CA GLY A 24 10.50 -12.32 -4.01
C GLY A 24 10.06 -12.37 -5.48
N VAL A 25 8.82 -12.00 -5.75
CA VAL A 25 8.24 -11.99 -7.11
C VAL A 25 8.20 -10.60 -7.76
N GLY A 26 8.74 -9.58 -7.10
CA GLY A 26 8.67 -8.19 -7.54
C GLY A 26 7.31 -7.52 -7.24
N LEU A 27 7.04 -6.41 -7.92
CA LEU A 27 5.82 -5.62 -7.80
C LEU A 27 5.15 -5.44 -9.18
N GLY A 28 3.88 -5.06 -9.20
CA GLY A 28 3.15 -4.78 -10.43
C GLY A 28 2.97 -6.03 -11.29
N ALA A 29 3.29 -5.93 -12.58
CA ALA A 29 3.09 -6.98 -13.58
C ALA A 29 3.84 -8.29 -13.27
N THR A 30 5.01 -8.20 -12.63
CA THR A 30 5.81 -9.38 -12.27
C THR A 30 5.12 -10.25 -11.22
N ALA A 31 4.53 -9.62 -10.19
CA ALA A 31 3.76 -10.32 -9.17
C ALA A 31 2.47 -10.94 -9.74
N VAL A 32 1.77 -10.22 -10.63
CA VAL A 32 0.58 -10.73 -11.34
C VAL A 32 0.94 -11.99 -12.13
N ALA A 33 1.99 -11.92 -12.96
CA ALA A 33 2.42 -13.05 -13.78
C ALA A 33 2.86 -14.26 -12.93
N ALA A 34 3.53 -14.05 -11.80
CA ALA A 34 3.93 -15.14 -10.91
C ALA A 34 2.71 -15.91 -10.36
N MET A 35 1.63 -15.20 -10.01
CA MET A 35 0.37 -15.82 -9.59
C MET A 35 -0.29 -16.58 -10.75
N GLU A 36 -0.44 -15.95 -11.91
CA GLU A 36 -1.13 -16.54 -13.07
C GLU A 36 -0.41 -17.77 -13.64
N GLN A 37 0.91 -17.80 -13.54
CA GLN A 37 1.73 -18.94 -13.99
C GLN A 37 1.81 -20.06 -12.93
N GLY A 38 1.15 -19.91 -11.78
CA GLY A 38 1.18 -20.90 -10.70
C GLY A 38 2.56 -21.06 -10.05
N GLN A 39 3.41 -20.03 -10.11
CA GLN A 39 4.71 -20.05 -9.43
C GLN A 39 4.57 -19.85 -7.92
N ILE A 40 3.45 -19.28 -7.48
CA ILE A 40 3.12 -19.00 -6.08
C ILE A 40 1.66 -19.39 -5.81
N ASP A 41 1.40 -19.88 -4.60
CA ASP A 41 0.04 -20.23 -4.15
C ASP A 41 -0.71 -19.03 -3.53
N ALA A 42 0.05 -18.07 -2.99
CA ALA A 42 -0.46 -16.88 -2.33
C ALA A 42 0.58 -15.74 -2.40
N ALA A 43 0.12 -14.50 -2.29
CA ALA A 43 1.00 -13.34 -2.27
C ALA A 43 0.45 -12.21 -1.40
N VAL A 44 1.35 -11.47 -0.76
CA VAL A 44 1.05 -10.13 -0.24
C VAL A 44 1.35 -9.14 -1.36
N MET A 45 0.31 -8.52 -1.92
CA MET A 45 0.41 -7.58 -3.03
C MET A 45 -0.14 -6.21 -2.64
N LEU A 46 0.26 -5.18 -3.40
CA LEU A 46 -0.29 -3.83 -3.34
C LEU A 46 -1.14 -3.59 -4.59
N ASP A 47 -2.03 -2.59 -4.54
CA ASP A 47 -2.64 -2.09 -5.77
C ASP A 47 -1.58 -1.44 -6.68
N PRO A 48 -1.70 -1.55 -8.01
CA PRO A 48 -2.86 -2.07 -8.75
C PRO A 48 -2.88 -3.59 -8.96
N SER A 49 -1.87 -4.36 -8.52
CA SER A 49 -1.77 -5.81 -8.80
C SER A 49 -2.99 -6.58 -8.28
N VAL A 50 -3.51 -6.21 -7.10
CA VAL A 50 -4.72 -6.83 -6.54
C VAL A 50 -5.94 -6.55 -7.42
N THR A 51 -6.17 -5.30 -7.79
CA THR A 51 -7.29 -4.93 -8.68
C THR A 51 -7.19 -5.62 -10.05
N VAL A 52 -5.98 -5.75 -10.62
CA VAL A 52 -5.76 -6.50 -11.89
C VAL A 52 -6.21 -7.94 -11.75
N LEU A 53 -5.75 -8.64 -10.70
CA LEU A 53 -6.08 -10.04 -10.48
C LEU A 53 -7.57 -10.22 -10.21
N GLN A 54 -8.19 -9.35 -9.40
CA GLN A 54 -9.64 -9.42 -9.15
C GLN A 54 -10.49 -9.21 -10.42
N GLY A 55 -10.01 -8.38 -11.36
CA GLY A 55 -10.71 -8.14 -12.62
C GLY A 55 -10.61 -9.29 -13.63
N THR A 56 -9.60 -10.16 -13.50
CA THR A 56 -9.31 -11.25 -14.45
C THR A 56 -9.62 -12.63 -13.88
N HIS A 57 -9.57 -12.78 -12.56
CA HIS A 57 -9.78 -14.04 -11.83
C HIS A 57 -10.91 -13.86 -10.80
N PRO A 58 -12.17 -14.13 -11.17
CA PRO A 58 -13.33 -13.91 -10.29
C PRO A 58 -13.34 -14.83 -9.06
N ASP A 59 -12.56 -15.90 -9.08
CA ASP A 59 -12.33 -16.84 -7.98
C ASP A 59 -11.15 -16.45 -7.08
N LEU A 60 -10.44 -15.35 -7.37
CA LEU A 60 -9.37 -14.84 -6.53
C LEU A 60 -9.88 -14.56 -5.12
N LYS A 61 -9.30 -15.24 -4.13
CA LYS A 61 -9.65 -15.08 -2.72
C LYS A 61 -8.71 -14.10 -2.02
N ILE A 62 -9.27 -13.03 -1.46
CA ILE A 62 -8.56 -12.15 -0.53
C ILE A 62 -8.56 -12.81 0.86
N LEU A 63 -7.37 -13.10 1.38
CA LEU A 63 -7.20 -13.72 2.71
C LEU A 63 -7.13 -12.67 3.83
N SER A 64 -6.61 -11.49 3.54
CA SER A 64 -6.52 -10.35 4.43
C SER A 64 -6.39 -9.09 3.58
N ASP A 65 -7.12 -8.05 3.93
CA ASP A 65 -7.06 -6.75 3.28
C ASP A 65 -6.74 -5.68 4.33
N THR A 66 -5.91 -4.71 3.97
CA THR A 66 -5.57 -3.57 4.83
C THR A 66 -5.66 -2.26 4.04
N ARG A 67 -6.49 -2.24 2.98
CA ARG A 67 -6.72 -1.04 2.17
C ARG A 67 -7.67 -0.04 2.83
N THR A 68 -8.35 -0.44 3.90
CA THR A 68 -9.14 0.47 4.73
C THR A 68 -8.58 0.54 6.14
N GLN A 69 -8.83 1.67 6.82
CA GLN A 69 -8.49 1.82 8.24
C GLN A 69 -9.20 0.78 9.11
N HIS A 70 -10.47 0.47 8.80
CA HIS A 70 -11.24 -0.53 9.51
C HIS A 70 -10.55 -1.90 9.49
N ASP A 71 -10.21 -2.39 8.30
CA ASP A 71 -9.61 -3.71 8.16
C ASP A 71 -8.20 -3.73 8.75
N THR A 72 -7.46 -2.62 8.65
CA THR A 72 -6.16 -2.45 9.31
C THR A 72 -6.27 -2.62 10.82
N LEU A 73 -7.25 -1.96 11.45
CA LEU A 73 -7.49 -2.07 12.89
C LEU A 73 -7.91 -3.50 13.28
N GLU A 74 -8.72 -4.19 12.48
CA GLU A 74 -9.10 -5.58 12.73
C GLU A 74 -7.89 -6.54 12.63
N VAL A 75 -7.01 -6.31 11.66
CA VAL A 75 -5.83 -7.13 11.43
C VAL A 75 -4.77 -6.90 12.50
N PHE A 76 -4.45 -5.65 12.84
CA PHE A 76 -3.31 -5.33 13.72
C PHE A 76 -3.70 -5.02 15.18
N GLY A 77 -4.98 -4.75 15.46
CA GLY A 77 -5.41 -4.27 16.77
C GLY A 77 -5.03 -2.81 17.05
N GLY A 78 -4.56 -2.09 16.03
CA GLY A 78 -4.10 -0.71 16.11
C GLY A 78 -3.77 -0.14 14.74
N GLU A 79 -3.45 1.15 14.70
CA GLU A 79 -2.97 1.81 13.48
C GLU A 79 -1.67 1.18 12.99
N TYR A 80 -1.52 1.04 11.68
CA TYR A 80 -0.30 0.51 11.07
C TYR A 80 0.21 1.47 9.99
N PRO A 81 1.24 2.28 10.28
CA PRO A 81 1.81 3.21 9.31
C PRO A 81 2.35 2.47 8.07
N GLY A 82 1.79 2.79 6.90
CA GLY A 82 2.22 2.24 5.61
C GLY A 82 3.50 2.91 5.10
N GLY A 83 3.35 3.90 4.22
CA GLY A 83 4.46 4.68 3.66
C GLY A 83 4.77 5.93 4.47
N ALA A 84 6.05 6.21 4.70
CA ALA A 84 6.52 7.42 5.37
C ALA A 84 7.82 7.93 4.75
N LEU A 85 8.03 9.26 4.79
CA LEU A 85 9.35 9.83 4.62
C LEU A 85 10.14 9.64 5.91
N TYR A 86 11.32 9.04 5.83
CA TYR A 86 12.22 8.86 6.97
C TYR A 86 13.66 9.12 6.54
N SER A 87 14.48 9.57 7.48
CA SER A 87 15.91 9.83 7.29
C SER A 87 16.65 9.65 8.61
N THR A 88 17.98 9.76 8.59
CA THR A 88 18.79 9.72 9.80
C THR A 88 18.56 10.96 10.66
N VAL A 89 18.67 10.80 11.98
CA VAL A 89 18.56 11.91 12.95
C VAL A 89 19.57 13.03 12.63
N ALA A 90 20.80 12.66 12.27
CA ALA A 90 21.83 13.62 11.92
C ALA A 90 21.49 14.45 10.67
N TRP A 91 20.89 13.83 9.65
CA TRP A 91 20.46 14.56 8.46
C TRP A 91 19.32 15.53 8.79
N ILE A 92 18.32 15.07 9.55
CA ILE A 92 17.18 15.90 9.97
C ILE A 92 17.66 17.11 10.79
N ALA A 93 18.54 16.89 11.77
CA ALA A 93 19.09 17.97 12.59
C ALA A 93 19.95 18.97 11.79
N GLY A 94 20.60 18.51 10.71
CA GLY A 94 21.37 19.38 9.81
C GLY A 94 20.55 20.07 8.72
N HIS A 95 19.32 19.63 8.48
CA HIS A 95 18.45 20.06 7.37
C HIS A 95 17.01 20.30 7.84
N GLU A 96 16.85 21.05 8.93
CA GLU A 96 15.54 21.29 9.56
C GLU A 96 14.57 21.96 8.58
N LYS A 97 15.05 22.90 7.77
CA LYS A 97 14.23 23.62 6.78
C LYS A 97 13.73 22.69 5.67
N GLU A 98 14.60 21.86 5.12
CA GLU A 98 14.27 20.89 4.08
C GLU A 98 13.33 19.81 4.62
N THR A 99 13.58 19.34 5.85
CA THR A 99 12.70 18.40 6.54
C THR A 99 11.29 18.98 6.65
N GLN A 100 11.16 20.20 7.16
CA GLN A 100 9.85 20.86 7.29
C GLN A 100 9.19 21.11 5.92
N ALA A 101 9.97 21.48 4.89
CA ALA A 101 9.45 21.68 3.55
C ALA A 101 8.89 20.39 2.95
N LEU A 102 9.59 19.26 3.12
CA LEU A 102 9.12 17.94 2.69
C LEU A 102 7.84 17.53 3.44
N THR A 103 7.79 17.73 4.76
CA THR A 103 6.58 17.48 5.56
C THR A 103 5.41 18.32 5.06
N ASN A 104 5.61 19.62 4.82
CA ASN A 104 4.57 20.51 4.33
C ASN A 104 4.06 20.07 2.95
N ALA A 105 4.95 19.66 2.06
CA ALA A 105 4.57 19.16 0.74
C ALA A 105 3.68 17.92 0.86
N ILE A 106 4.07 16.93 1.66
CA ILE A 106 3.27 15.71 1.86
C ILE A 106 1.90 16.03 2.47
N VAL A 107 1.83 16.84 3.52
CA VAL A 107 0.55 17.19 4.17
C VAL A 107 -0.35 17.98 3.22
N ALA A 108 0.20 18.90 2.44
CA ALA A 108 -0.56 19.63 1.42
C ALA A 108 -1.08 18.69 0.32
N THR A 109 -0.26 17.75 -0.15
CA THR A 109 -0.68 16.75 -1.15
C THR A 109 -1.77 15.82 -0.60
N LEU A 110 -1.67 15.36 0.65
CA LEU A 110 -2.73 14.57 1.30
C LEU A 110 -4.03 15.38 1.37
N GLY A 111 -3.96 16.64 1.81
CA GLY A 111 -5.12 17.53 1.84
C GLY A 111 -5.74 17.74 0.46
N TRP A 112 -4.92 17.86 -0.59
CA TRP A 112 -5.39 17.96 -1.96
C TRP A 112 -6.09 16.67 -2.42
N ILE A 113 -5.48 15.50 -2.20
CA ILE A 113 -6.07 14.20 -2.54
C ILE A 113 -7.45 14.04 -1.90
N HIS A 114 -7.60 14.36 -0.62
CA HIS A 114 -8.89 14.20 0.09
C HIS A 114 -9.94 15.24 -0.30
N ALA A 115 -9.55 16.32 -0.98
CA ALA A 115 -10.45 17.36 -1.47
C ALA A 115 -10.90 17.17 -2.93
N HIS A 116 -10.39 16.15 -3.62
CA HIS A 116 -10.65 15.92 -5.05
C HIS A 116 -11.17 14.50 -5.29
N SER A 117 -11.93 14.35 -6.37
CA SER A 117 -12.39 13.04 -6.83
C SER A 117 -11.23 12.18 -7.37
N PRO A 118 -11.33 10.84 -7.32
CA PRO A 118 -10.37 9.94 -7.95
C PRO A 118 -10.12 10.25 -9.43
N GLU A 119 -11.13 10.71 -10.16
CA GLU A 119 -11.05 11.12 -11.56
C GLU A 119 -10.19 12.38 -11.74
N GLU A 120 -10.35 13.39 -10.87
CA GLU A 120 -9.52 14.60 -10.87
C GLU A 120 -8.07 14.30 -10.48
N ILE A 121 -7.87 13.40 -9.51
CA ILE A 121 -6.54 12.93 -9.12
C ILE A 121 -5.87 12.23 -10.30
N MET A 122 -6.55 11.26 -10.93
CA MET A 122 -6.04 10.55 -12.10
C MET A 122 -5.67 11.51 -13.25
N ALA A 123 -6.47 12.56 -13.47
CA ALA A 123 -6.19 13.56 -14.50
C ALA A 123 -4.92 14.39 -14.24
N LYS A 124 -4.39 14.41 -13.01
CA LYS A 124 -3.10 15.04 -12.66
C LYS A 124 -1.90 14.11 -12.74
N MET A 125 -2.13 12.80 -12.91
CA MET A 125 -1.05 11.82 -12.95
C MET A 125 -0.38 11.81 -14.34
N PRO A 126 0.94 11.56 -14.40
CA PRO A 126 1.63 11.32 -15.66
C PRO A 126 0.97 10.18 -16.45
N GLU A 127 0.82 10.37 -17.76
CA GLU A 127 0.11 9.41 -18.63
C GLU A 127 0.77 8.03 -18.61
N GLU A 128 2.09 7.98 -18.47
CA GLU A 128 2.88 6.75 -18.37
C GLU A 128 2.59 5.96 -17.08
N LEU A 129 2.16 6.63 -16.00
CA LEU A 129 1.76 5.97 -14.76
C LEU A 129 0.31 5.51 -14.78
N VAL A 130 -0.58 6.30 -15.40
CA VAL A 130 -1.98 5.88 -15.61
C VAL A 130 -2.04 4.67 -16.54
N GLY A 131 -1.18 4.64 -17.56
CA GLY A 131 -1.12 3.56 -18.52
C GLY A 131 -2.31 3.55 -19.49
N LYS A 132 -2.42 2.47 -20.28
CA LYS A 132 -3.43 2.35 -21.34
C LYS A 132 -4.83 2.08 -20.79
N ASP A 133 -4.92 1.33 -19.69
CA ASP A 133 -6.18 0.98 -19.07
C ASP A 133 -6.54 1.97 -17.95
N LYS A 134 -7.14 3.09 -18.37
CA LYS A 134 -7.57 4.15 -17.44
C LYS A 134 -8.64 3.68 -16.46
N ALA A 135 -9.48 2.73 -16.86
CA ALA A 135 -10.56 2.23 -16.01
C ALA A 135 -9.98 1.37 -14.87
N LEU A 136 -9.03 0.50 -15.18
CA LEU A 136 -8.28 -0.26 -14.19
C LEU A 136 -7.53 0.66 -13.23
N TYR A 137 -6.82 1.66 -13.75
CA TYR A 137 -6.09 2.62 -12.91
C TYR A 137 -7.04 3.35 -11.94
N LEU A 138 -8.18 3.84 -12.45
CA LEU A 138 -9.17 4.53 -11.64
C LEU A 138 -9.76 3.61 -10.56
N ALA A 139 -10.02 2.33 -10.87
CA ALA A 139 -10.50 1.36 -9.91
C ALA A 139 -9.46 1.10 -8.80
N ALA A 140 -8.20 0.87 -9.16
CA ALA A 140 -7.11 0.69 -8.20
C ALA A 140 -6.89 1.95 -7.33
N LEU A 141 -6.99 3.14 -7.92
CA LEU A 141 -6.89 4.41 -7.19
C LEU A 141 -8.02 4.55 -6.16
N LYS A 142 -9.26 4.23 -6.54
CA LYS A 142 -10.42 4.21 -5.63
C LYS A 142 -10.21 3.26 -4.45
N ASN A 143 -9.59 2.10 -4.68
CA ASN A 143 -9.27 1.14 -3.63
C ASN A 143 -8.13 1.62 -2.71
N THR A 144 -7.25 2.50 -3.18
CA THR A 144 -6.06 2.93 -2.44
C THR A 144 -6.27 4.21 -1.64
N ILE A 145 -7.09 5.15 -2.11
CA ILE A 145 -7.34 6.43 -1.42
C ILE A 145 -7.72 6.28 0.06
N PRO A 146 -8.56 5.30 0.47
CA PRO A 146 -8.90 5.11 1.88
C PRO A 146 -7.69 4.82 2.79
N MET A 147 -6.56 4.36 2.23
CA MET A 147 -5.31 4.12 2.98
C MET A 147 -4.55 5.40 3.31
N TYR A 148 -4.77 6.48 2.55
CA TYR A 148 -3.97 7.69 2.68
C TYR A 148 -4.34 8.46 3.94
N SER A 149 -3.32 8.84 4.69
CA SER A 149 -3.48 9.59 5.94
C SER A 149 -4.28 10.88 5.70
N GLN A 150 -5.24 11.16 6.58
CA GLN A 150 -5.99 12.42 6.55
C GLN A 150 -5.20 13.60 7.12
N THR A 151 -4.15 13.34 7.88
CA THR A 151 -3.46 14.39 8.66
C THR A 151 -1.94 14.42 8.46
N GLY A 152 -1.35 13.35 7.92
CA GLY A 152 0.09 13.15 7.87
C GLY A 152 0.76 12.92 9.22
N LYS A 153 -0.01 12.88 10.32
CA LYS A 153 0.51 12.59 11.66
C LYS A 153 0.68 11.08 11.85
N MET A 154 1.74 10.70 12.54
CA MET A 154 1.91 9.35 13.05
C MET A 154 1.26 9.25 14.43
N ASP A 155 0.37 8.29 14.63
CA ASP A 155 -0.20 8.02 15.95
C ASP A 155 0.91 7.45 16.86
N PRO A 156 1.18 8.03 18.04
CA PRO A 156 2.12 7.47 19.00
C PRO A 156 1.79 6.02 19.44
N LYS A 157 0.54 5.58 19.29
CA LYS A 157 0.09 4.21 19.53
C LYS A 157 0.37 3.26 18.37
N GLY A 158 0.66 3.80 17.18
CA GLY A 158 0.93 3.07 15.94
C GLY A 158 2.43 2.79 15.71
N ALA A 159 3.24 2.73 16.77
CA ALA A 159 4.66 2.37 16.73
C ALA A 159 5.04 1.49 17.93
#